data_AF-A0A933C8I0-F1
#
_entry.id   AF-A0A933C8I0-F1
#
_cell.length_a   1.000
_cell.length_b   1.000
_cell.length_c   1.000
_cell.angle_alpha   90.00
_cell.angle_beta   90.00
_cell.angle_gamma   90.00
#
_symmetry.space_group_name_H-M   'P 1'
#
loop_
_entity.id
_entity.type
_entity.pdbx_description
1 polymer ?
#
loop_
_entity_poly.entity_id
_entity_poly.type
_entity_poly.pdbx_seq_one_letter_code
_entity_poly.pdbx_strand_id
1 'polypeptide(L)' 'GKKLYGRSGHDSELFEKKLGLPLGGFFCNGEIGPVEGATHLHGYTSCFGIIRPAR' A
#
# COMPACT_ATOMS: atom_id res chain seq x y z
N GLY A 1 -2.62 7.02 -5.13
CA GLY A 1 -3.76 6.44 -5.88
C GLY A 1 -4.81 7.42 -6.37
N LYS A 2 -4.60 8.75 -6.37
CA LYS A 2 -5.67 9.69 -6.77
C LYS A 2 -6.24 9.44 -8.17
N LYS A 3 -5.41 9.01 -9.13
CA LYS A 3 -5.85 8.64 -10.48
C LYS A 3 -6.73 7.39 -10.52
N LEU A 4 -6.60 6.48 -9.55
CA LEU A 4 -7.39 5.25 -9.45
C LEU A 4 -8.65 5.46 -8.61
N TYR A 5 -8.55 6.17 -7.48
CA TYR A 5 -9.63 6.31 -6.51
C TYR A 5 -10.33 7.68 -6.54
N GLY A 6 -9.93 8.59 -7.42
CA GLY A 6 -10.45 9.97 -7.49
C GLY A 6 -10.01 10.89 -6.34
N ARG A 7 -9.43 10.34 -5.27
CA ARG A 7 -8.98 11.07 -4.07
C ARG A 7 -7.60 10.66 -3.59
N SER A 8 -6.90 11.59 -2.95
CA SER A 8 -5.67 11.30 -2.22
C SER A 8 -5.96 10.52 -0.94
N GLY A 9 -4.96 9.82 -0.40
CA GLY A 9 -5.03 9.20 0.92
C GLY A 9 -5.91 7.96 1.04
N HIS A 10 -6.47 7.42 -0.05
CA HIS A 10 -7.40 6.29 0.00
C HIS A 10 -6.89 5.11 0.86
N ASP A 11 -5.68 4.61 0.55
CA ASP A 11 -5.11 3.46 1.26
C ASP A 11 -4.73 3.79 2.70
N SER A 12 -4.21 5.01 2.97
CA SER A 12 -3.85 5.46 4.32
C SER A 12 -5.08 5.61 5.22
N GLU A 13 -6.16 6.21 4.71
CA GLU A 13 -7.43 6.32 5.44
C GLU A 13 -8.07 4.94 5.68
N LEU A 14 -7.98 4.04 4.69
CA LEU A 14 -8.48 2.68 4.86
C LEU A 14 -7.67 1.92 5.92
N PHE A 15 -6.34 2.06 5.91
CA PHE A 15 -5.46 1.48 6.93
C PHE A 15 -5.83 1.97 8.33
N GLU A 16 -5.97 3.29 8.52
CA GLU A 16 -6.38 3.88 9.79
C GLU A 16 -7.74 3.34 10.26
N LYS A 17 -8.75 3.30 9.37
CA LYS A 17 -10.08 2.77 9.69
C LYS A 17 -10.07 1.28 10.07
N LYS A 18 -9.13 0.50 9.53
CA LYS A 18 -9.08 -0.95 9.73
C LYS A 18 -8.22 -1.37 10.91
N LEU A 19 -7.11 -0.67 11.15
CA LEU A 19 -6.12 -1.05 12.14
C LEU A 19 -5.98 -0.06 13.30
N GLY A 20 -6.37 1.21 13.11
CA GLY A 20 -6.28 2.24 14.15
C GLY A 20 -4.84 2.53 14.61
N LEU A 21 -3.84 2.17 13.80
CA LEU A 21 -2.43 2.37 14.12
C LEU A 21 -1.89 3.61 13.37
N PRO A 22 -0.96 4.37 13.99
CA PRO A 22 -0.29 5.45 13.28
C PRO A 22 0.51 4.89 12.11
N LEU A 23 0.38 5.54 10.95
CA LEU A 23 1.07 5.17 9.72
C LEU A 23 2.13 6.22 9.41
N GLY A 24 3.38 5.78 9.25
CA GLY A 24 4.50 6.62 8.82
C GLY A 24 5.30 5.93 7.71
N GLY A 25 6.00 6.70 6.88
CA GLY A 25 6.82 6.17 5.79
C GLY A 25 6.82 7.07 4.55
N PHE A 26 7.05 6.44 3.39
CA PHE A 26 7.05 7.09 2.08
C PHE A 26 6.18 6.30 1.11
N PHE A 27 5.65 6.99 0.09
CA PHE A 27 4.91 6.34 -0.98
C PHE A 27 5.87 5.80 -2.03
N CYS A 28 5.75 4.51 -2.34
CA CYS A 28 6.38 3.89 -3.50
C CYS A 28 5.33 3.56 -4.55
N ASN A 29 5.75 3.57 -5.81
CA ASN A 29 4.90 3.16 -6.91
C ASN A 29 5.59 2.01 -7.64
N GLY A 30 4.92 0.88 -7.80
CA GLY A 30 5.54 -0.30 -8.39
C GLY A 30 5.60 -1.50 -7.45
N GLU A 31 5.05 -2.61 -7.89
CA GLU A 31 5.44 -3.95 -7.45
C GLU A 31 5.78 -4.77 -8.69
N ILE A 32 6.77 -5.64 -8.61
CA ILE A 32 7.06 -6.61 -9.68
C ILE A 32 6.43 -7.93 -9.23
N GLY A 33 5.40 -8.38 -9.94
CA GLY A 33 4.63 -9.56 -9.54
C GLY A 33 3.95 -10.26 -10.71
N PRO A 34 3.70 -11.57 -10.61
CA PRO A 34 3.09 -12.34 -11.69
C PRO A 34 1.58 -12.05 -11.82
N VAL A 35 1.08 -11.98 -13.05
CA VAL A 35 -0.36 -12.01 -13.41
C VAL A 35 -0.49 -12.97 -14.58
N GLU A 36 -1.35 -13.99 -14.45
CA GLU A 36 -1.56 -15.03 -15.48
C GLU A 36 -0.27 -15.68 -16.03
N GLY A 37 0.74 -15.86 -15.16
CA GLY A 37 2.02 -16.49 -15.52
C GLY A 37 3.04 -15.58 -16.19
N ALA A 38 2.70 -14.32 -16.47
CA ALA A 38 3.65 -13.30 -16.93
C ALA A 38 4.05 -12.37 -15.78
N THR A 39 5.28 -11.85 -15.81
CA THR A 39 5.73 -10.83 -14.85
C THR A 39 5.24 -9.46 -15.29
N HIS A 40 4.54 -8.76 -14.40
CA HIS A 40 4.06 -7.40 -14.65
C HIS A 40 4.70 -6.41 -13.68
N LEU A 41 4.85 -5.17 -14.15
CA LEU A 41 5.08 -4.02 -13.28
C LEU A 41 3.73 -3.45 -12.87
N HIS A 42 3.38 -3.61 -11.60
CA HIS A 42 2.16 -3.11 -11.00
C HIS A 42 2.39 -1.65 -10.69
N GLY A 43 2.02 -0.77 -11.62
CA GLY A 43 2.22 0.67 -11.52
C GLY A 43 1.46 1.36 -10.39
N TYR A 44 0.81 0.59 -9.51
CA TYR A 44 0.23 1.04 -8.25
C TYR A 44 0.12 -0.12 -7.25
N THR A 45 0.91 -0.06 -6.17
CA THR A 45 0.87 -1.02 -5.05
C THR A 45 0.97 -0.26 -3.74
N SER A 46 0.29 -0.77 -2.72
CA SER A 46 0.42 -0.33 -1.32
C SER A 46 0.93 -1.48 -0.46
N CYS A 47 2.12 -1.32 0.13
CA CYS A 47 2.71 -2.27 1.06
C CYS A 47 2.77 -1.67 2.47
N PHE A 48 2.39 -2.45 3.49
CA PHE A 48 2.43 -2.02 4.89
C PHE A 48 3.31 -2.95 5.72
N GLY A 49 4.32 -2.39 6.37
CA GLY A 49 5.12 -3.09 7.37
C GLY A 49 4.54 -2.87 8.77
N ILE A 50 4.18 -3.94 9.47
CA ILE A 50 3.73 -3.86 10.87
C ILE A 50 4.88 -4.28 11.77
N ILE A 51 5.37 -3.36 12.58
CA ILE A 51 6.46 -3.59 13.53
C ILE A 51 5.87 -3.64 14.93
N ARG A 52 6.28 -4.65 15.70
CA ARG A 52 5.98 -4.76 17.13
C ARG A 52 7.29 -4.97 17.91
N PRO A 53 7.37 -4.54 19.18
CA PRO A 53 8.53 -4.84 20.01
C PRO A 53 8.81 -6.35 20.08
N ALA A 54 10.10 -6.72 20.09
CA ALA A 54 10.50 -8.05 20.51
C ALA A 54 10.20 -8.19 22.01
N ARG A 55 9.70 -9.36 22.43
CA ARG A 55 9.47 -9.67 23.84
C ARG A 55 10.77 -9.80 24.61
#